data_AF-A0AAD5NTX7-F1
#
_entry.id   AF-A0AAD5NTX7-F1
#
_cell.length_a   1.000
_cell.length_b   1.000
_cell.length_c   1.000
_cell.angle_alpha   90.00
_cell.angle_beta   90.00
_cell.angle_gamma   90.00
#
_symmetry.space_group_name_H-M   'P 1'
#
loop_
_entity.id
_entity.type
_entity.pdbx_description
1 polymer ?
#
loop_
_entity_poly.entity_id
_entity_poly.type
_entity_poly.pdbx_seq_one_letter_code
_entity_poly.pdbx_strand_id
1 'polypeptide(L)'
;MTKRTERGEDQTIRYVTIACARGGKARNRTFNVANPRPTGKTECKAKINALRSYGKLRLTMVHNIHNHGLSPKKSCFFRCNREVNDTIKRVLDTNDMVGVRMNKSFRSLVVGAGGFENLPFLEKDCRYYIDKARHLRLGAGGSGALREYFLRM
;
A
#
# COMPACT_ATOMS: atom_id res chain seq x y z
N MET A 1 4.23 8.08 3.08
CA MET A 1 4.44 8.46 4.51
C MET A 1 5.43 7.48 5.12
N THR A 2 6.25 7.90 6.08
CA THR A 2 7.13 6.99 6.85
C THR A 2 6.68 6.95 8.30
N LYS A 3 6.51 5.76 8.89
CA LYS A 3 6.15 5.57 10.29
C LYS A 3 7.33 4.94 11.02
N ARG A 4 7.70 5.50 12.17
CA ARG A 4 8.62 4.91 13.15
C ARG A 4 7.90 4.75 14.47
N THR A 5 8.10 3.62 15.12
CA THR A 5 7.53 3.32 16.43
C THR A 5 8.64 2.88 17.35
N GLU A 6 8.71 3.48 18.52
CA GLU A 6 9.59 3.07 19.61
C GLU A 6 8.75 2.36 20.66
N ARG A 7 9.22 1.18 21.07
CA ARG A 7 8.56 0.35 22.07
C ARG A 7 9.37 0.37 23.35
N GLY A 8 8.67 0.34 24.48
CA GLY A 8 9.28 0.13 25.78
C GLY A 8 9.77 -1.30 26.00
N GLU A 9 10.43 -1.51 27.13
CA GLU A 9 10.82 -2.86 27.61
C GLU A 9 9.62 -3.80 27.75
N ASP A 10 8.47 -3.24 28.09
CA ASP A 10 7.15 -3.90 28.16
C ASP A 10 6.52 -4.17 26.78
N GLN A 11 7.26 -3.95 25.70
CA GLN A 11 6.82 -4.01 24.29
C GLN A 11 5.67 -3.06 23.92
N THR A 12 5.18 -2.23 24.85
CA THR A 12 4.15 -1.26 24.54
C THR A 12 4.72 -0.11 23.72
N ILE A 13 3.91 0.41 22.79
CA ILE A 13 4.30 1.57 21.98
C ILE A 13 4.41 2.77 22.91
N ARG A 14 5.63 3.31 23.07
CA ARG A 14 5.88 4.53 23.85
C ARG A 14 5.84 5.76 22.95
N TYR A 15 6.45 5.69 21.77
CA TYR A 15 6.57 6.83 20.88
C TYR A 15 6.25 6.46 19.43
N VAL A 16 5.58 7.36 18.72
CA VAL A 16 5.24 7.21 17.31
C VAL A 16 5.62 8.47 16.57
N THR A 17 6.46 8.34 15.56
CA THR A 17 6.74 9.40 14.59
C THR A 17 6.17 9.04 13.24
N ILE A 18 5.35 9.93 12.70
CA ILE A 18 4.87 9.90 11.34
C ILE A 18 5.54 11.05 10.58
N ALA A 19 6.32 10.75 9.54
CA ALA A 19 7.05 11.76 8.77
C ALA A 19 6.71 11.71 7.28
N CYS A 20 7.00 12.82 6.59
CA CYS A 20 6.82 12.93 5.14
C CYS A 20 7.59 11.82 4.40
N ALA A 21 7.00 11.28 3.34
CA ALA A 21 7.66 10.29 2.47
C ALA A 21 8.97 10.82 1.88
N ARG A 22 9.03 12.14 1.61
CA ARG A 22 10.20 12.85 1.10
C ARG A 22 11.18 13.28 2.20
N GLY A 23 10.93 12.93 3.46
CA GLY A 23 11.83 13.20 4.57
C GLY A 23 13.09 12.34 4.54
N GLY A 24 14.21 12.94 4.96
CA GLY A 24 15.55 12.36 4.91
C GLY A 24 16.35 12.77 3.67
N LYS A 25 17.66 12.48 3.69
CA LYS A 25 18.59 12.82 2.61
C LYS A 25 18.48 11.81 1.47
N ALA A 26 18.57 12.30 0.23
CA ALA A 26 18.84 11.46 -0.93
C ALA A 26 20.14 10.69 -0.71
N ARG A 27 20.07 9.36 -0.66
CA ARG A 27 21.26 8.51 -0.64
C ARG A 27 21.49 7.99 -2.07
N ASN A 28 22.37 8.66 -2.80
CA ASN A 28 22.88 8.15 -4.08
C ASN A 28 23.97 7.12 -3.82
N ARG A 29 23.63 5.98 -3.20
CA ARG A 29 24.49 4.79 -3.26
C ARG A 29 24.16 4.07 -4.56
N THR A 30 24.68 4.56 -5.67
CA THR A 30 24.62 3.86 -6.96
C THR A 30 26.03 3.55 -7.40
N PHE A 31 26.35 2.25 -7.47
CA PHE A 31 27.53 1.74 -8.16
C PHE A 31 27.46 2.02 -9.67
N ASN A 32 26.26 2.25 -10.22
CA ASN A 32 26.02 2.53 -11.62
C ASN A 32 25.71 4.03 -11.83
N VAL A 33 26.74 4.80 -12.22
CA VAL A 33 26.68 6.25 -12.46
C VAL A 33 25.77 6.59 -13.65
N ALA A 34 25.70 5.71 -14.65
CA ALA A 34 24.91 5.90 -15.87
C ALA A 34 23.38 5.83 -15.66
N ASN A 35 22.92 5.24 -14.55
CA ASN A 35 21.48 5.10 -14.31
C ASN A 35 21.16 5.27 -12.81
N PRO A 36 21.25 6.50 -12.27
CA PRO A 36 20.99 6.76 -10.87
C PRO A 36 19.52 6.48 -10.55
N ARG A 37 19.25 5.80 -9.43
CA ARG A 37 17.87 5.58 -8.99
C ARG A 37 17.27 6.94 -8.60
N PRO A 38 16.17 7.38 -9.23
CA PRO A 38 15.51 8.60 -8.81
C PRO A 38 15.00 8.44 -7.37
N THR A 39 15.45 9.31 -6.47
CA THR A 39 15.04 9.32 -5.07
C THR A 39 14.17 10.53 -4.79
N GLY A 40 12.95 10.30 -4.28
CA GLY A 40 12.02 11.37 -3.93
C GLY A 40 12.35 12.07 -2.59
N LYS A 41 13.54 11.88 -2.04
CA LYS A 41 13.97 12.40 -0.74
C LYS A 41 14.51 13.83 -0.88
N THR A 42 13.85 14.79 -0.23
CA THR A 42 14.15 16.23 -0.33
C THR A 42 14.51 16.85 1.03
N GLU A 43 14.89 16.03 2.01
CA GLU A 43 15.11 16.47 3.39
C GLU A 43 13.90 17.16 4.02
N CYS A 44 12.69 16.79 3.58
CA CYS A 44 11.46 17.36 4.13
C CYS A 44 11.37 17.13 5.65
N LYS A 45 11.26 18.22 6.41
CA LYS A 45 11.21 18.19 7.89
C LYS A 45 9.80 17.92 8.44
N ALA A 46 8.78 17.86 7.57
CA ALA A 46 7.41 17.63 8.00
C ALA A 46 7.23 16.29 8.71
N LYS A 47 6.75 16.34 9.96
CA LYS A 47 6.55 15.19 10.84
C LYS A 47 5.56 15.48 11.96
N ILE A 48 4.95 14.43 12.46
CA ILE A 48 4.07 14.40 13.63
C ILE A 48 4.66 13.40 14.61
N ASN A 49 4.78 13.80 15.87
CA ASN A 49 5.20 12.95 16.96
C ASN A 49 4.05 12.77 17.95
N ALA A 50 3.89 11.54 18.42
CA ALA A 50 2.93 11.18 19.44
C ALA A 50 3.61 10.33 20.52
N LEU A 51 3.30 10.61 21.78
CA LEU A 51 3.76 9.88 22.95
C LEU A 51 2.57 9.16 23.59
N ARG A 52 2.74 7.91 24.00
CA ARG A 52 1.74 7.19 24.79
C ARG A 52 1.88 7.59 26.26
N SER A 53 0.80 8.11 26.84
CA SER A 53 0.72 8.60 28.20
C SER A 53 -0.65 8.23 28.77
N TYR A 54 -0.68 7.59 29.96
CA TYR A 54 -1.90 7.10 30.61
C TYR A 54 -2.79 6.25 29.68
N GLY A 55 -2.17 5.32 28.93
CA GLY A 55 -2.86 4.44 27.99
C GLY A 55 -3.27 5.08 26.66
N LYS A 56 -3.28 6.41 26.55
CA LYS A 56 -3.68 7.16 25.34
C LYS A 56 -2.48 7.72 24.59
N LEU A 57 -2.58 7.86 23.26
CA LEU A 57 -1.58 8.56 22.45
C LEU A 57 -1.87 10.07 22.45
N ARG A 58 -0.91 10.87 22.90
CA ARG A 58 -0.96 12.34 22.89
C ARG A 58 -0.01 12.87 21.83
N LEU A 59 -0.49 13.77 20.97
CA LEU A 59 0.38 14.49 20.04
C LEU A 59 1.31 15.42 20.83
N THR A 60 2.61 15.33 20.56
CA THR A 60 3.62 16.15 21.24
C THR A 60 4.24 17.19 20.32
N MET A 61 4.39 16.88 19.03
CA MET A 61 4.96 17.81 18.05
C MET A 61 4.27 17.64 16.71
N VAL A 62 3.91 18.76 16.09
CA VAL A 62 3.41 18.81 14.72
C VAL A 62 4.24 19.82 13.94
N HIS A 63 5.03 19.33 13.00
CA HIS A 63 5.73 20.16 12.03
C HIS A 63 5.09 19.95 10.67
N ASN A 64 4.20 20.86 10.27
CA ASN A 64 3.40 20.73 9.04
C ASN A 64 4.00 21.49 7.84
N ILE A 65 5.17 22.09 7.99
CA ILE A 65 5.80 22.84 6.90
C ILE A 65 6.53 21.86 5.96
N HIS A 66 6.07 21.82 4.72
CA HIS A 66 6.67 21.06 3.63
C HIS A 66 7.52 21.96 2.74
N ASN A 67 8.66 21.44 2.27
CA ASN A 67 9.55 22.11 1.32
C ASN A 67 9.32 21.65 -0.13
N HIS A 68 8.15 21.10 -0.42
CA HIS A 68 7.76 20.60 -1.73
C HIS A 68 6.24 20.73 -1.88
N GLY A 69 5.76 20.79 -3.12
CA GLY A 69 4.33 20.76 -3.40
C GLY A 69 3.65 19.51 -2.82
N LEU A 70 2.44 19.69 -2.31
CA LEU A 70 1.56 18.61 -1.88
C LEU A 70 0.61 18.26 -3.03
N SER A 71 0.29 16.97 -3.17
CA SER A 71 -0.63 16.50 -4.20
C SER A 71 -1.61 15.49 -3.59
N PRO A 72 -2.69 15.96 -2.93
CA PRO A 72 -3.69 15.09 -2.32
C PRO A 72 -4.29 14.07 -3.29
N LYS A 73 -4.48 14.45 -4.56
CA LYS A 73 -4.95 13.57 -5.65
C LYS A 73 -4.02 12.37 -5.94
N LYS A 74 -2.75 12.44 -5.52
CA LYS A 74 -1.76 11.35 -5.68
C LYS A 74 -1.69 10.46 -4.44
N SER A 75 -2.63 10.62 -3.51
CA SER A 75 -2.63 9.86 -2.25
C SER A 75 -2.80 8.36 -2.47
N CYS A 76 -3.52 7.93 -3.51
CA CYS A 76 -3.68 6.54 -3.92
C CYS A 76 -2.35 5.86 -4.28
N PHE A 77 -1.29 6.61 -4.59
CA PHE A 77 0.02 6.01 -4.83
C PHE A 77 0.73 5.61 -3.53
N PHE A 78 0.29 6.07 -2.36
CA PHE A 78 0.85 5.61 -1.08
C PHE A 78 0.22 4.28 -0.68
N ARG A 79 1.05 3.26 -0.49
CA ARG A 79 0.61 1.91 -0.08
C ARG A 79 -0.28 1.90 1.17
N CYS A 80 -0.08 2.83 2.11
CA CYS A 80 -0.89 2.94 3.32
C CYS A 80 -2.32 3.45 3.08
N ASN A 81 -2.60 4.03 1.92
CA ASN A 81 -3.91 4.55 1.54
C ASN A 81 -4.60 3.66 0.51
N ARG A 82 -3.92 2.61 0.03
CA ARG A 82 -4.45 1.69 -0.98
C ARG A 82 -5.25 0.60 -0.29
N GLU A 83 -6.54 0.61 -0.55
CA GLU A 83 -7.46 -0.41 -0.09
C GLU A 83 -8.53 -0.66 -1.14
N VAL A 84 -8.62 -1.92 -1.60
CA VAL A 84 -9.76 -2.37 -2.39
C VAL A 84 -10.87 -2.71 -1.38
N ASN A 85 -11.93 -1.91 -1.35
CA ASN A 85 -13.05 -2.14 -0.42
C ASN A 85 -13.85 -3.39 -0.81
N ASP A 86 -14.67 -3.90 0.11
CA ASP A 86 -15.39 -5.15 -0.09
C ASP A 86 -16.47 -5.08 -1.19
N THR A 87 -17.10 -3.92 -1.39
CA THR A 87 -18.05 -3.72 -2.49
C THR A 87 -17.36 -3.89 -3.84
N ILE A 88 -16.18 -3.29 -4.00
CA ILE A 88 -15.37 -3.40 -5.20
C ILE A 88 -14.84 -4.82 -5.37
N LYS A 89 -14.41 -5.48 -4.29
CA LYS A 89 -14.01 -6.90 -4.31
C LYS A 89 -15.12 -7.79 -4.89
N ARG A 90 -16.37 -7.62 -4.44
CA ARG A 90 -17.52 -8.36 -4.97
C ARG A 90 -17.73 -8.12 -6.46
N VAL A 91 -17.64 -6.87 -6.91
CA VAL A 91 -17.75 -6.53 -8.35
C VAL A 91 -16.62 -7.18 -9.15
N LEU A 92 -15.38 -7.15 -8.64
CA LEU A 92 -14.24 -7.78 -9.27
C LEU A 92 -14.42 -9.30 -9.34
N ASP A 93 -14.93 -9.94 -8.29
CA ASP A 93 -15.22 -11.37 -8.23
C ASP A 93 -16.26 -11.80 -9.26
N THR A 94 -17.40 -11.07 -9.33
CA THR A 94 -18.44 -11.35 -10.33
C THR A 94 -17.88 -11.22 -11.74
N ASN A 95 -17.13 -10.14 -12.02
CA ASN A 95 -16.51 -9.93 -13.33
C ASN A 95 -15.49 -11.02 -13.68
N ASP A 96 -14.70 -11.48 -12.71
CA ASP A 96 -13.74 -12.56 -12.89
C ASP A 96 -14.43 -13.89 -13.22
N MET A 97 -15.53 -14.20 -12.52
CA MET A 97 -16.34 -15.41 -12.77
C MET A 97 -16.91 -15.47 -14.19
N VAL A 98 -17.34 -14.33 -14.74
CA VAL A 98 -17.84 -14.26 -16.12
C VAL A 98 -16.71 -14.08 -17.16
N GLY A 99 -15.45 -14.12 -16.73
CA GLY A 99 -14.29 -14.04 -17.62
C GLY A 99 -13.96 -12.64 -18.15
N VAL A 100 -14.50 -11.57 -17.53
CA VAL A 100 -14.19 -10.20 -17.93
C VAL A 100 -12.74 -9.88 -17.57
N ARG A 101 -11.99 -9.39 -18.56
CA ARG A 101 -10.57 -9.04 -18.39
C ARG A 101 -10.40 -7.89 -17.38
N MET A 102 -9.36 -7.98 -16.55
CA MET A 102 -9.07 -7.00 -15.49
C MET A 102 -9.01 -5.54 -15.97
N ASN A 103 -8.44 -5.28 -17.16
CA ASN A 103 -8.38 -3.93 -17.71
C ASN A 103 -9.78 -3.33 -17.98
N LYS A 104 -10.76 -4.15 -18.38
CA LYS A 104 -12.15 -3.73 -18.59
C LYS A 104 -12.85 -3.53 -17.26
N SER A 105 -12.69 -4.46 -16.32
CA SER A 105 -13.22 -4.34 -14.95
C SER A 105 -12.72 -3.06 -14.28
N PHE A 106 -11.41 -2.83 -14.30
CA PHE A 106 -10.81 -1.63 -13.70
C PHE A 106 -11.27 -0.35 -14.41
N ARG A 107 -11.36 -0.34 -15.75
CA ARG A 107 -11.90 0.82 -16.47
C ARG A 107 -13.34 1.13 -16.06
N SER A 108 -14.18 0.11 -15.85
CA SER A 108 -15.55 0.30 -15.36
C SER A 108 -15.57 0.96 -13.98
N LEU A 109 -14.70 0.53 -13.06
CA LEU A 109 -14.55 1.14 -11.74
C LEU A 109 -14.09 2.61 -11.82
N VAL A 110 -13.16 2.91 -12.72
CA VAL A 110 -12.66 4.27 -12.94
C VAL A 110 -13.78 5.18 -13.47
N VAL A 111 -14.57 4.70 -14.42
CA VAL A 111 -15.71 5.43 -14.96
C VAL A 111 -16.76 5.65 -13.87
N GLY A 112 -17.10 4.62 -13.08
CA GLY A 112 -18.05 4.72 -11.98
C GLY A 112 -17.59 5.67 -10.86
N ALA A 113 -16.29 5.78 -10.62
CA ALA A 113 -15.70 6.72 -9.68
C ALA A 113 -15.50 8.14 -10.26
N GLY A 114 -15.78 8.35 -11.54
CA GLY A 114 -15.60 9.64 -12.21
C GLY A 114 -14.14 10.06 -12.42
N GLY A 115 -13.20 9.11 -12.44
CA GLY A 115 -11.78 9.39 -12.65
C GLY A 115 -10.84 8.47 -11.88
N PHE A 116 -9.57 8.43 -12.30
CA PHE A 116 -8.53 7.61 -11.63
C PHE A 116 -8.14 8.18 -10.28
N GLU A 117 -8.15 9.50 -10.15
CA GLU A 117 -7.84 10.25 -8.93
C GLU A 117 -8.81 9.98 -7.78
N ASN A 118 -10.00 9.46 -8.09
CA ASN A 118 -11.07 9.20 -7.11
C ASN A 118 -11.03 7.76 -6.59
N LEU A 119 -10.20 6.89 -7.18
CA LEU A 119 -9.99 5.54 -6.68
C LEU A 119 -8.86 5.52 -5.65
N PRO A 120 -9.06 4.90 -4.46
CA PRO A 120 -8.01 4.78 -3.46
C PRO A 120 -6.93 3.76 -3.86
N PHE A 121 -7.13 2.97 -4.92
CA PHE A 121 -6.27 1.87 -5.36
C PHE A 121 -5.96 1.94 -6.86
N LEU A 122 -4.96 1.17 -7.29
CA LEU A 122 -4.55 1.03 -8.69
C LEU A 122 -5.01 -0.31 -9.27
N GLU A 123 -4.99 -0.44 -10.60
CA GLU A 123 -5.30 -1.70 -11.29
C GLU A 123 -4.47 -2.88 -10.76
N LYS A 124 -3.19 -2.62 -10.42
CA LYS A 124 -2.29 -3.62 -9.86
C LYS A 124 -2.82 -4.21 -8.54
N ASP A 125 -3.49 -3.41 -7.73
CA ASP A 125 -4.06 -3.85 -6.46
C ASP A 125 -5.29 -4.75 -6.71
N CYS A 126 -6.14 -4.42 -7.70
CA CYS A 126 -7.24 -5.28 -8.14
C CYS A 126 -6.74 -6.62 -8.70
N ARG A 127 -5.66 -6.59 -9.50
CA ARG A 127 -5.02 -7.80 -10.03
C ARG A 127 -4.48 -8.68 -8.93
N TYR A 128 -3.72 -8.11 -7.99
CA TYR A 128 -3.22 -8.82 -6.83
C TYR A 128 -4.35 -9.46 -6.01
N TYR A 129 -5.46 -8.74 -5.82
CA TYR A 129 -6.63 -9.29 -5.15
C TYR A 129 -7.23 -10.49 -5.89
N ILE A 130 -7.48 -10.37 -7.20
CA ILE A 130 -8.08 -11.47 -7.98
C ILE A 130 -7.15 -12.67 -8.09
N ASP A 131 -5.84 -12.47 -8.27
CA ASP A 131 -4.88 -13.58 -8.26
C ASP A 131 -4.95 -14.33 -6.92
N LYS A 132 -5.00 -13.60 -5.80
CA LYS A 132 -5.18 -14.18 -4.46
C LYS A 132 -6.53 -14.89 -4.32
N ALA A 133 -7.62 -14.30 -4.81
CA ALA A 133 -8.96 -14.89 -4.75
C ALA A 133 -9.03 -16.19 -5.56
N ARG A 134 -8.43 -16.23 -6.75
CA ARG A 134 -8.32 -17.45 -7.57
C ARG A 134 -7.53 -18.53 -6.84
N HIS A 135 -6.39 -18.19 -6.24
CA HIS A 135 -5.62 -19.14 -5.43
C HIS A 135 -6.45 -19.73 -4.27
N LEU A 136 -7.27 -18.91 -3.60
CA LEU A 136 -8.14 -19.40 -2.52
C LEU A 136 -9.29 -20.28 -3.03
N ARG A 137 -9.90 -19.94 -4.17
CA ARG A 137 -10.99 -20.74 -4.79
C ARG A 137 -10.52 -22.11 -5.25
N LEU A 138 -9.27 -22.21 -5.69
CA LEU A 138 -8.66 -23.48 -6.10
C LEU A 138 -8.41 -24.43 -4.92
N GLY A 139 -8.70 -24.03 -3.67
CA GLY A 139 -8.48 -24.86 -2.48
C GLY A 139 -7.00 -25.22 -2.31
N ALA A 140 -6.71 -26.47 -1.94
CA ALA A 140 -5.36 -27.05 -2.03
C ALA A 140 -4.97 -27.32 -3.50
N GLY A 141 -5.10 -26.34 -4.38
CA GLY A 141 -4.71 -26.44 -5.78
C GLY A 141 -3.18 -26.50 -5.93
N GLY A 142 -2.71 -27.19 -6.98
CA GLY A 142 -1.30 -27.39 -7.29
C GLY A 142 -0.60 -28.39 -6.36
N SER A 143 -0.53 -28.08 -5.06
CA SER A 143 0.09 -28.98 -4.06
C SER A 143 -0.72 -30.24 -3.81
N GLY A 144 -2.06 -30.17 -3.84
CA GLY A 144 -2.94 -31.34 -3.73
C GLY A 144 -2.84 -32.24 -4.95
N ALA A 145 -2.84 -31.65 -6.15
CA ALA A 145 -2.68 -32.38 -7.41
C ALA A 145 -1.28 -33.00 -7.56
N LEU A 146 -0.22 -32.26 -7.16
CA LEU A 146 1.14 -32.79 -7.10
C LEU A 146 1.24 -33.92 -6.06
N ARG A 147 0.66 -33.75 -4.86
CA ARG A 147 0.62 -34.79 -3.84
C ARG A 147 -0.10 -36.04 -4.34
N GLU A 148 -1.25 -35.90 -4.99
CA GLU A 148 -2.00 -37.03 -5.54
C GLU A 148 -1.25 -37.72 -6.69
N TYR A 149 -0.55 -36.95 -7.55
CA TYR A 149 0.34 -37.48 -8.57
C TYR A 149 1.49 -38.31 -7.97
N PHE A 150 2.18 -37.78 -6.93
CA PHE A 150 3.26 -38.50 -6.25
C PHE A 150 2.78 -39.69 -5.40
N LEU A 151 1.54 -39.68 -4.92
CA LEU A 151 0.94 -40.83 -4.21
C LEU A 151 0.46 -41.94 -5.15
N ARG A 152 0.34 -41.66 -6.45
CA ARG A 152 0.00 -42.66 -7.50
C ARG A 152 1.23 -43.24 -8.21
N MET A 153 2.43 -42.74 -7.92
CA MET A 153 3.70 -43.40 -8.23
C MET A 153 4.06 -44.38 -7.12
#